data_AF-A0A924D2R8-F1
#
_entry.id   AF-A0A924D2R8-F1
#
_cell.length_a   1.000
_cell.length_b   1.000
_cell.length_c   1.000
_cell.angle_alpha   90.00
_cell.angle_beta   90.00
_cell.angle_gamma   90.00
#
_symmetry.space_group_name_H-M   'P 1'
#
loop_
_entity.id
_entity.type
_entity.pdbx_description
1 polymer ?
#
loop_
_entity_poly.entity_id
_entity_poly.type
_entity_poly.pdbx_seq_one_letter_code
_entity_poly.pdbx_strand_id
1 'polypeptide(L)'
;ALGLTGRAGMGLFGPVFAGGAVGLAVLLAAELLAAQAAVAESALIYVARNANLLWSLAGILIQVGVSLLLVPRHDFLGGGVGAATGLAVSALFLSVAKSRLLARLLDAPVAGWRPILLLAALPTFAAGLLLLRLPEWFQLSFGLAIILGVYGTIVWRFGFKGADRLLFARSLGGAKAEALVADASSASSPVA
;
A
#
# COMPACT_ATOMS: atom_id res chain seq x y z
N ALA A 1 -5.66 7.36 -7.23
CA ALA A 1 -4.88 8.32 -8.03
C ALA A 1 -4.04 7.61 -9.08
N LEU A 2 -3.16 6.68 -8.68
CA LEU A 2 -2.27 5.94 -9.60
C LEU A 2 -2.98 5.19 -10.73
N GLY A 3 -4.15 4.60 -10.46
CA GLY A 3 -4.95 3.94 -11.50
C GLY A 3 -5.53 4.87 -12.57
N LEU A 4 -5.57 6.19 -12.34
CA LEU A 4 -6.13 7.15 -13.30
C LEU A 4 -5.27 7.25 -14.56
N THR A 5 -3.94 7.24 -14.43
CA THR A 5 -3.02 7.20 -15.58
C THR A 5 -2.83 5.79 -16.14
N GLY A 6 -3.62 4.82 -15.70
CA GLY A 6 -3.52 3.41 -16.09
C GLY A 6 -3.76 3.17 -17.59
N ARG A 7 -4.63 3.95 -18.24
CA ARG A 7 -4.86 3.85 -19.69
C ARG A 7 -3.62 4.20 -20.49
N ALA A 8 -2.93 5.29 -20.14
CA ALA A 8 -1.68 5.69 -20.78
C ALA A 8 -0.59 4.63 -20.58
N GLY A 9 -0.46 4.12 -19.34
CA GLY A 9 0.49 3.04 -19.00
C GLY A 9 0.24 1.75 -19.77
N MET A 10 -1.00 1.27 -19.82
CA MET A 10 -1.34 0.05 -20.54
C MET A 10 -1.31 0.24 -22.06
N GLY A 11 -1.59 1.46 -22.55
CA GLY A 11 -1.52 1.81 -23.96
C GLY A 11 -0.13 1.66 -24.58
N LEU A 12 0.94 1.74 -23.79
CA LEU A 12 2.31 1.48 -24.25
C LEU A 12 2.49 0.08 -24.85
N PHE A 13 1.72 -0.90 -24.38
CA PHE A 13 1.76 -2.28 -24.87
C PHE A 13 0.79 -2.53 -26.03
N GLY A 14 -0.04 -1.54 -26.36
CA GLY A 14 -0.98 -1.56 -27.48
C GLY A 14 -2.39 -1.08 -27.10
N PRO A 15 -3.20 -0.59 -28.06
CA PRO A 15 -4.53 -0.03 -27.80
C PRO A 15 -5.50 -1.01 -27.12
N VAL A 16 -5.37 -2.30 -27.41
CA VAL A 16 -6.20 -3.36 -26.83
C VAL A 16 -5.98 -3.47 -25.31
N PHE A 17 -4.75 -3.27 -24.83
CA PHE A 17 -4.44 -3.35 -23.41
C PHE A 17 -4.95 -2.14 -22.61
N ALA A 18 -5.11 -0.98 -23.25
CA ALA A 18 -5.68 0.21 -22.60
C ALA A 18 -7.13 -0.01 -22.10
N GLY A 19 -7.86 -0.95 -22.70
CA GLY A 19 -9.18 -1.39 -22.21
C GLY A 19 -9.13 -2.05 -20.82
N GLY A 20 -7.99 -2.60 -20.42
CA GLY A 20 -7.78 -3.24 -19.12
C GLY A 20 -7.57 -2.29 -17.94
N ALA A 21 -7.57 -0.97 -18.16
CA ALA A 21 -7.26 0.02 -17.13
C ALA A 21 -8.20 -0.04 -15.92
N VAL A 22 -9.46 -0.43 -16.13
CA VAL A 22 -10.41 -0.65 -15.02
C VAL A 22 -9.97 -1.82 -14.15
N GLY A 23 -9.55 -2.94 -14.75
CA GLY A 23 -9.01 -4.08 -14.02
C GLY A 23 -7.75 -3.70 -13.23
N LEU A 24 -6.84 -2.95 -13.84
CA LEU A 24 -5.65 -2.42 -13.15
C LEU A 24 -6.03 -1.53 -11.95
N ALA A 25 -7.01 -0.64 -12.12
CA ALA A 25 -7.47 0.22 -11.02
C ALA A 25 -8.04 -0.60 -9.84
N VAL A 26 -8.77 -1.68 -10.13
CA VAL A 26 -9.26 -2.60 -9.09
C VAL A 26 -8.12 -3.37 -8.43
N LEU A 27 -7.10 -3.82 -9.18
CA LEU A 27 -5.92 -4.48 -8.61
C LEU A 27 -5.11 -3.54 -7.70
N LEU A 28 -4.97 -2.27 -8.07
CA LEU A 28 -4.35 -1.25 -7.21
C LEU A 28 -5.16 -1.00 -5.93
N ALA A 29 -6.49 -1.07 -6.01
CA ALA A 29 -7.33 -1.03 -4.82
C ALA A 29 -7.16 -2.30 -3.96
N ALA A 30 -7.06 -3.47 -4.59
CA ALA A 30 -6.80 -4.73 -3.91
C ALA A 30 -5.49 -4.69 -3.10
N GLU A 31 -4.43 -4.11 -3.67
CA GLU A 31 -3.15 -3.91 -2.98
C GLU A 31 -3.30 -3.08 -1.69
N LEU A 32 -4.01 -1.95 -1.77
CA LEU A 32 -4.29 -1.11 -0.60
C LEU A 32 -5.04 -1.90 0.50
N LEU A 33 -6.01 -2.70 0.09
CA LEU A 33 -6.81 -3.52 1.00
C LEU A 33 -5.96 -4.63 1.64
N ALA A 34 -5.10 -5.27 0.85
CA ALA A 34 -4.22 -6.36 1.27
C ALA A 34 -3.11 -5.89 2.23
N ALA A 35 -2.63 -4.66 2.10
CA ALA A 35 -1.49 -4.14 2.86
C ALA A 35 -1.63 -4.34 4.38
N GLN A 36 -2.82 -4.12 4.94
CA GLN A 36 -3.05 -4.36 6.37
C GLN A 36 -3.05 -5.84 6.76
N ALA A 37 -3.61 -6.70 5.91
CA ALA A 37 -3.59 -8.15 6.16
C ALA A 37 -2.14 -8.66 6.23
N ALA A 38 -1.29 -8.20 5.30
CA ALA A 38 0.12 -8.56 5.24
C ALA A 38 0.89 -8.12 6.50
N VAL A 39 0.64 -6.90 7.01
CA VAL A 39 1.26 -6.42 8.25
C VAL A 39 0.74 -7.18 9.48
N ALA A 40 -0.55 -7.50 9.55
CA ALA A 40 -1.08 -8.31 10.66
C ALA A 40 -0.52 -9.74 10.63
N GLU A 41 -0.33 -10.29 9.44
CA GLU A 41 0.21 -11.63 9.23
C GLU A 41 1.64 -11.79 9.74
N SER A 42 2.50 -10.78 9.58
CA SER A 42 3.87 -10.84 10.10
C SER A 42 3.92 -11.03 11.62
N ALA A 43 2.89 -10.60 12.35
CA ALA A 43 2.77 -10.86 13.79
C ALA A 43 2.02 -12.17 14.09
N LEU A 44 0.93 -12.46 13.38
CA LEU A 44 0.09 -13.64 13.62
C LEU A 44 0.81 -14.97 13.37
N ILE A 45 1.80 -15.01 12.48
CA ILE A 45 2.61 -16.22 12.27
C ILE A 45 3.32 -16.66 13.56
N TYR A 46 3.73 -15.71 14.41
CA TYR A 46 4.41 -16.00 15.68
C TYR A 46 3.43 -16.24 16.83
N VAL A 47 2.30 -15.52 16.87
CA VAL A 47 1.38 -15.57 18.01
C VAL A 47 0.28 -16.62 17.84
N ALA A 48 -0.25 -16.80 16.63
CA ALA A 48 -1.43 -17.62 16.38
C ALA A 48 -1.46 -18.24 14.97
N ARG A 49 -0.43 -19.03 14.64
CA ARG A 49 -0.23 -19.60 13.29
C ARG A 49 -1.45 -20.35 12.73
N ASN A 50 -2.12 -21.16 13.56
CA ASN A 50 -3.23 -22.00 13.10
C ASN A 50 -4.46 -21.15 12.74
N ALA A 51 -4.74 -20.12 13.55
CA ALA A 51 -5.81 -19.18 13.27
C ALA A 51 -5.49 -18.34 12.02
N ASN A 52 -4.23 -17.93 11.83
CA ASN A 52 -3.79 -17.25 10.61
C ASN A 52 -4.07 -18.10 9.36
N LEU A 53 -3.68 -19.38 9.39
CA LEU A 53 -3.90 -20.31 8.28
C LEU A 53 -5.39 -20.50 7.99
N LEU A 54 -6.24 -20.64 9.02
CA LEU A 54 -7.68 -20.80 8.84
C LEU A 54 -8.30 -19.57 8.15
N TRP A 55 -7.92 -18.35 8.57
CA TRP A 55 -8.40 -17.14 7.92
C TRP A 55 -7.89 -16.99 6.49
N SER A 56 -6.61 -17.29 6.24
CA SER A 56 -6.06 -17.30 4.87
C SER A 56 -6.82 -18.27 3.96
N LEU A 57 -7.15 -19.47 4.44
CA LEU A 57 -7.94 -20.43 3.70
C LEU A 57 -9.34 -19.91 3.39
N ALA A 58 -10.02 -19.32 4.38
CA ALA A 58 -11.32 -18.67 4.18
C ALA A 58 -11.24 -17.53 3.14
N GLY A 59 -10.17 -16.74 3.15
CA GLY A 59 -9.93 -15.70 2.13
C GLY A 59 -9.78 -16.28 0.72
N ILE A 60 -9.05 -17.38 0.55
CA ILE A 60 -8.92 -18.07 -0.75
C ILE A 60 -10.29 -18.56 -1.23
N LEU A 61 -11.09 -19.17 -0.34
CA LEU A 61 -12.43 -19.63 -0.69
C LEU A 61 -13.34 -18.49 -1.13
N ILE A 62 -13.30 -17.34 -0.44
CA ILE A 62 -14.03 -16.13 -0.84
C ILE A 62 -13.55 -15.64 -2.22
N GLN A 63 -12.24 -15.57 -2.45
CA GLN A 63 -11.68 -15.13 -3.73
C GLN A 63 -12.14 -16.03 -4.88
N VAL A 64 -12.04 -17.34 -4.69
CA VAL A 64 -12.48 -18.34 -5.68
C VAL A 64 -13.98 -18.21 -5.93
N GLY A 65 -14.80 -18.17 -4.88
CA GLY A 65 -16.25 -18.04 -5.01
C GLY A 65 -16.68 -16.78 -5.76
N VAL A 66 -16.09 -15.62 -5.42
CA VAL A 66 -16.39 -14.35 -6.10
C VAL A 66 -15.88 -14.37 -7.55
N SER A 67 -14.71 -14.96 -7.81
CA SER A 67 -14.16 -15.06 -9.17
C SER A 67 -15.02 -15.97 -10.06
N LEU A 68 -15.43 -17.14 -9.55
CA LEU A 68 -16.33 -18.05 -10.27
C LEU A 68 -17.69 -17.41 -10.56
N LEU A 69 -18.14 -16.49 -9.71
CA LEU A 69 -19.37 -15.74 -9.91
C LEU A 69 -19.21 -14.62 -10.96
N LEU A 70 -18.12 -13.86 -10.92
CA LEU A 70 -17.94 -12.64 -11.73
C LEU A 70 -17.28 -12.91 -13.09
N VAL A 71 -16.26 -13.76 -13.15
CA VAL A 71 -15.47 -13.98 -14.39
C VAL A 71 -16.32 -14.42 -15.58
N PRO A 72 -17.31 -15.32 -15.45
CA PRO A 72 -18.14 -15.74 -16.59
C PRO A 72 -19.14 -14.69 -17.07
N ARG A 73 -19.31 -13.55 -16.36
CA ARG A 73 -20.25 -12.51 -16.79
C ARG A 73 -19.77 -11.86 -18.09
N HIS A 74 -20.72 -11.44 -18.92
CA HIS A 74 -20.47 -10.72 -20.17
C HIS A 74 -20.64 -9.18 -20.02
N ASP A 75 -20.79 -8.70 -18.78
CA ASP A 75 -20.89 -7.28 -18.46
C ASP A 75 -19.51 -6.71 -18.08
N PHE A 76 -19.50 -5.44 -17.66
CA PHE A 76 -18.27 -4.74 -17.27
C PHE A 76 -17.56 -5.34 -16.05
N LEU A 77 -18.23 -6.19 -15.27
CA LEU A 77 -17.67 -6.91 -14.13
C LEU A 77 -17.15 -8.31 -14.52
N GLY A 78 -17.33 -8.70 -15.78
CA GLY A 78 -16.82 -9.93 -16.35
C GLY A 78 -15.30 -10.03 -16.46
N GLY A 79 -14.81 -11.21 -16.82
CA GLY A 79 -13.41 -11.45 -17.18
C GLY A 79 -12.41 -10.98 -16.13
N GLY A 80 -11.41 -10.20 -16.56
CA GLY A 80 -10.31 -9.74 -15.71
C GLY A 80 -10.74 -8.79 -14.59
N VAL A 81 -11.78 -7.97 -14.81
CA VAL A 81 -12.34 -7.08 -13.76
C VAL A 81 -12.98 -7.92 -12.66
N GLY A 82 -13.69 -8.98 -13.02
CA GLY A 82 -14.28 -9.92 -12.08
C GLY A 82 -13.25 -10.63 -11.21
N ALA A 83 -12.17 -11.12 -11.82
CA ALA A 83 -11.07 -11.74 -11.11
C ALA A 83 -10.37 -10.75 -10.14
N ALA A 84 -10.08 -9.54 -10.60
CA ALA A 84 -9.50 -8.49 -9.76
C ALA A 84 -10.43 -8.10 -8.59
N THR A 85 -11.74 -8.07 -8.83
CA THR A 85 -12.75 -7.80 -7.80
C THR A 85 -12.80 -8.92 -6.76
N GLY A 86 -12.71 -10.18 -7.19
CA GLY A 86 -12.60 -11.32 -6.27
C GLY A 86 -11.39 -11.23 -5.35
N LEU A 87 -10.24 -10.84 -5.91
CA LEU A 87 -9.03 -10.56 -5.13
C LEU A 87 -9.25 -9.40 -4.14
N ALA A 88 -9.82 -8.28 -4.59
CA ALA A 88 -10.07 -7.11 -3.76
C ALA A 88 -11.02 -7.42 -2.58
N VAL A 89 -12.10 -8.16 -2.83
CA VAL A 89 -13.06 -8.59 -1.80
C VAL A 89 -12.39 -9.49 -0.77
N SER A 90 -11.60 -10.47 -1.22
CA SER A 90 -10.85 -11.35 -0.34
C SER A 90 -9.81 -10.58 0.49
N ALA A 91 -9.06 -9.68 -0.14
CA ALA A 91 -8.07 -8.84 0.52
C ALA A 91 -8.71 -7.97 1.62
N LEU A 92 -9.85 -7.34 1.35
CA LEU A 92 -10.60 -6.58 2.34
C LEU A 92 -11.06 -7.46 3.51
N PHE A 93 -11.61 -8.64 3.21
CA PHE A 93 -12.03 -9.58 4.24
C PHE A 93 -10.86 -9.99 5.15
N LEU A 94 -9.73 -10.41 4.57
CA LEU A 94 -8.54 -10.81 5.31
C LEU A 94 -7.96 -9.66 6.14
N SER A 95 -7.94 -8.45 5.57
CA SER A 95 -7.50 -7.23 6.23
C SER A 95 -8.28 -6.95 7.50
N VAL A 96 -9.61 -7.07 7.45
CA VAL A 96 -10.48 -6.90 8.63
C VAL A 96 -10.35 -8.09 9.60
N ALA A 97 -10.34 -9.32 9.10
CA ALA A 97 -10.32 -10.52 9.94
C ALA A 97 -9.00 -10.65 10.73
N LYS A 98 -7.86 -10.53 10.05
CA LYS A 98 -6.53 -10.68 10.66
C LYS A 98 -6.20 -9.52 11.61
N SER A 99 -6.53 -8.28 11.24
CA SER A 99 -6.31 -7.13 12.14
C SER A 99 -7.15 -7.23 13.41
N ARG A 100 -8.42 -7.66 13.31
CA ARG A 100 -9.28 -7.89 14.49
C ARG A 100 -8.83 -9.06 15.35
N LEU A 101 -8.40 -10.16 14.74
CA LEU A 101 -7.84 -11.30 15.46
C LEU A 101 -6.60 -10.86 16.25
N LEU A 102 -5.68 -10.14 15.60
CA LEU A 102 -4.47 -9.66 16.24
C LEU A 102 -4.76 -8.66 17.36
N ALA A 103 -5.70 -7.73 17.15
CA ALA A 103 -6.12 -6.78 18.18
C ALA A 103 -6.68 -7.47 19.44
N ARG A 104 -7.41 -8.58 19.26
CA ARG A 104 -7.91 -9.40 20.38
C ARG A 104 -6.81 -10.17 21.10
N LEU A 105 -5.81 -10.67 20.37
CA LEU A 105 -4.70 -11.43 20.95
C LEU A 105 -3.71 -10.54 21.72
N LEU A 106 -3.54 -9.30 21.28
CA LEU A 106 -2.57 -8.36 21.84
C LEU A 106 -3.18 -7.38 22.85
N ASP A 107 -4.50 -7.42 23.01
CA ASP A 107 -5.28 -6.48 23.84
C ASP A 107 -4.97 -5.00 23.55
N ALA A 108 -4.67 -4.70 22.28
CA ALA A 108 -4.26 -3.38 21.81
C ALA A 108 -4.85 -3.10 20.43
N PRO A 109 -5.20 -1.84 20.11
CA PRO A 109 -5.75 -1.49 18.81
C PRO A 109 -4.68 -1.61 17.72
N VAL A 110 -4.85 -2.57 16.81
CA VAL A 110 -3.94 -2.77 15.66
C VAL A 110 -4.65 -2.34 14.38
N ALA A 111 -4.63 -1.03 14.12
CA ALA A 111 -5.12 -0.45 12.87
C ALA A 111 -4.05 0.45 12.26
N GLY A 112 -3.53 0.06 11.10
CA GLY A 112 -2.58 0.87 10.33
C GLY A 112 -3.24 1.98 9.49
N TRP A 113 -4.58 2.05 9.49
CA TRP A 113 -5.32 3.11 8.80
C TRP A 113 -5.23 4.42 9.58
N ARG A 114 -4.19 5.22 9.29
CA ARG A 114 -4.15 6.59 9.77
C ARG A 114 -5.10 7.44 8.91
N PRO A 115 -6.08 8.16 9.51
CA PRO A 115 -7.07 8.91 8.74
C PRO A 115 -6.44 9.98 7.84
N ILE A 116 -5.25 10.47 8.21
CA ILE A 116 -4.48 11.39 7.37
C ILE A 116 -4.03 10.79 6.03
N LEU A 117 -3.76 9.49 5.97
CA LEU A 117 -3.40 8.80 4.71
C LEU A 117 -4.59 8.78 3.76
N LEU A 118 -5.79 8.56 4.31
CA LEU A 118 -7.04 8.62 3.53
C LEU A 118 -7.36 10.04 3.09
N LEU A 119 -7.20 11.02 3.97
CA LEU A 119 -7.41 12.43 3.63
C LEU A 119 -6.40 12.90 2.58
N ALA A 120 -5.14 12.45 2.65
CA ALA A 120 -4.13 12.73 1.63
C ALA A 120 -4.46 12.11 0.27
N ALA A 121 -5.26 11.05 0.23
CA ALA A 121 -5.70 10.44 -1.02
C ALA A 121 -6.62 11.37 -1.84
N LEU A 122 -7.42 12.23 -1.21
CA LEU A 122 -8.34 13.16 -1.90
C LEU A 122 -7.63 14.17 -2.81
N PRO A 123 -6.70 15.01 -2.33
CA PRO A 123 -5.97 15.96 -3.18
C PRO A 123 -5.08 15.22 -4.19
N THR A 124 -4.53 14.06 -3.82
CA THR A 124 -3.76 13.22 -4.74
C THR A 124 -4.64 12.68 -5.88
N PHE A 125 -5.89 12.32 -5.58
CA PHE A 125 -6.87 11.90 -6.57
C PHE A 125 -7.25 13.06 -7.49
N ALA A 126 -7.49 14.26 -6.93
CA ALA A 126 -7.74 15.47 -7.71
C ALA A 126 -6.57 15.81 -8.65
N ALA A 127 -5.32 15.68 -8.18
CA ALA A 127 -4.14 15.83 -9.02
C ALA A 127 -4.13 14.82 -10.18
N GLY A 128 -4.45 13.54 -9.89
CA GLY A 128 -4.59 12.53 -10.94
C GLY A 128 -5.66 12.84 -11.98
N LEU A 129 -6.80 13.43 -11.58
CA LEU A 129 -7.82 13.91 -12.52
C LEU A 129 -7.34 15.08 -13.38
N LEU A 130 -6.47 15.93 -12.85
CA LEU A 130 -5.85 17.01 -13.61
C LEU A 130 -4.86 16.47 -14.63
N LEU A 131 -4.07 15.44 -14.26
CA LEU A 131 -3.14 14.74 -15.15
C LEU A 131 -3.82 14.11 -16.36
N LEU A 132 -5.07 13.65 -16.23
CA LEU A 132 -5.84 13.11 -17.35
C LEU A 132 -6.10 14.14 -18.47
N ARG A 133 -6.01 15.44 -18.17
CA ARG A 133 -6.16 16.50 -19.18
C ARG A 133 -4.87 16.77 -19.96
N LEU A 134 -3.75 16.21 -19.51
CA LEU A 134 -2.44 16.38 -20.13
C LEU A 134 -2.17 15.27 -21.16
N PRO A 135 -1.23 15.49 -22.11
CA PRO A 135 -0.84 14.49 -23.09
C PRO A 135 -0.31 13.19 -22.46
N GLU A 136 -0.46 12.06 -23.16
CA GLU A 136 -0.07 10.74 -22.65
C GLU A 136 1.42 10.65 -22.28
N TRP A 137 2.31 11.24 -23.09
CA TRP A 137 3.74 11.25 -22.79
C TRP A 137 4.04 11.92 -21.44
N PHE A 138 3.29 12.98 -21.10
CA PHE A 138 3.46 13.68 -19.83
C PHE A 138 2.95 12.83 -18.65
N GLN A 139 1.80 12.16 -18.83
CA GLN A 139 1.25 11.23 -17.85
C GLN A 139 2.23 10.08 -17.54
N LEU A 140 2.92 9.58 -18.56
CA LEU A 140 3.89 8.49 -18.43
C LEU A 140 5.20 8.94 -17.78
N SER A 141 5.77 10.08 -18.22
CA SER A 141 7.06 10.54 -17.74
C SER A 141 7.00 11.15 -16.34
N PHE A 142 5.99 11.97 -16.07
CA PHE A 142 5.92 12.75 -14.84
C PHE A 142 4.73 12.37 -13.95
N GLY A 143 3.76 11.60 -14.46
CA GLY A 143 2.51 11.40 -13.75
C GLY A 143 2.67 10.68 -12.41
N LEU A 144 3.42 9.58 -12.40
CA LEU A 144 3.75 8.86 -11.16
C LEU A 144 4.47 9.75 -10.16
N ALA A 145 5.52 10.46 -10.61
CA ALA A 145 6.33 11.33 -9.76
C ALA A 145 5.51 12.47 -9.14
N ILE A 146 4.62 13.10 -9.91
CA ILE A 146 3.72 14.16 -9.42
C ILE A 146 2.73 13.59 -8.41
N ILE A 147 2.09 12.45 -8.70
CA ILE A 147 1.13 11.81 -7.80
C ILE A 147 1.81 11.44 -6.47
N LEU A 148 2.99 10.81 -6.53
CA LEU A 148 3.76 10.46 -5.33
C LEU A 148 4.24 11.72 -4.58
N GLY A 149 4.68 12.75 -5.32
CA GLY A 149 5.12 14.02 -4.75
C GLY A 149 4.00 14.73 -3.98
N VAL A 150 2.80 14.82 -4.56
CA VAL A 150 1.62 15.41 -3.90
C VAL A 150 1.25 14.62 -2.66
N TYR A 151 1.12 13.30 -2.78
CA TYR A 151 0.77 12.43 -1.65
C TYR A 151 1.82 12.52 -0.53
N GLY A 152 3.09 12.34 -0.89
CA GLY A 152 4.22 12.36 0.01
C GLY A 152 4.37 13.69 0.72
N THR A 153 4.19 14.82 0.04
CA THR A 153 4.26 16.15 0.65
C THR A 153 3.17 16.36 1.70
N ILE A 154 1.95 15.90 1.42
CA ILE A 154 0.83 16.03 2.37
C ILE A 154 1.05 15.13 3.59
N VAL A 155 1.44 13.87 3.36
CA VAL A 155 1.77 12.95 4.46
C VAL A 155 2.97 13.46 5.26
N TRP A 156 3.97 14.05 4.63
CA TRP A 156 5.11 14.66 5.32
C TRP A 156 4.69 15.83 6.21
N ARG A 157 3.81 16.70 5.71
CA ARG A 157 3.40 17.92 6.41
C ARG A 157 2.42 17.65 7.55
N PHE A 158 1.55 16.66 7.39
CA PHE A 158 0.41 16.43 8.30
C PHE A 158 0.39 15.02 8.94
N GLY A 159 1.09 14.04 8.37
CA GLY A 159 1.07 12.65 8.80
C GLY A 159 2.06 12.29 9.91
N PHE A 160 3.25 12.90 9.91
CA PHE A 160 4.26 12.70 10.96
C PHE A 160 4.09 13.71 12.10
N LYS A 161 3.56 13.25 13.23
CA LYS A 161 3.40 14.04 14.47
C LYS A 161 4.62 13.92 15.38
N GLY A 162 4.65 14.68 16.48
CA GLY A 162 5.82 14.85 17.35
C GLY A 162 6.53 13.55 17.74
N ALA A 163 5.81 12.53 18.20
CA ALA A 163 6.41 11.24 18.56
C ALA A 163 7.10 10.54 17.38
N ASP A 164 6.52 10.58 16.18
CA ASP A 164 7.13 10.00 14.98
C ASP A 164 8.41 10.76 14.58
N ARG A 165 8.43 12.10 14.75
CA ARG A 165 9.61 12.94 14.46
C ARG A 165 10.76 12.72 15.45
N LEU A 166 10.44 12.38 16.70
CA LEU A 166 11.43 12.09 17.72
C LEU A 166 12.17 10.77 17.46
N LEU A 167 11.53 9.79 16.81
CA LEU A 167 12.21 8.56 16.38
C LEU A 167 13.31 8.84 15.36
N PHE A 168 13.08 9.79 14.43
CA PHE A 168 14.10 10.24 13.48
C PHE A 168 15.18 11.10 14.14
N ALA A 169 14.82 11.93 15.13
CA ALA A 169 15.79 12.70 15.89
C ALA A 169 16.70 11.79 16.75
N ARG A 170 16.16 10.70 17.30
CA ARG A 170 16.93 9.73 18.08
C ARG A 170 17.87 8.90 17.21
N SER A 171 17.47 8.52 15.99
CA SER A 171 18.38 7.81 15.07
C SER A 171 19.55 8.72 14.63
N LEU A 172 19.30 10.01 14.42
CA LEU A 172 20.35 11.01 14.13
C LEU A 172 21.26 11.27 15.35
N GLY A 173 20.71 11.32 16.56
CA GLY A 173 21.48 11.44 17.80
C GLY A 173 22.34 10.20 18.09
N GLY A 174 21.82 9.00 17.80
CA GLY A 174 22.57 7.74 17.88
C GLY A 174 23.73 7.69 16.89
N ALA A 175 23.51 8.10 15.63
CA ALA A 175 24.57 8.19 14.62
C ALA A 175 25.66 9.21 15.01
N LYS A 176 25.27 10.32 15.66
CA LYS A 176 26.24 11.32 16.15
C LYS A 176 27.03 10.81 17.36
N ALA A 177 26.43 10.03 18.24
CA ALA A 177 27.11 9.38 19.35
C ALA A 177 28.08 8.29 18.88
N GLU A 178 27.69 7.51 17.87
CA GLU A 178 28.54 6.48 17.25
C GLU A 178 29.73 7.10 16.50
N ALA A 179 29.52 8.23 15.81
CA ALA A 179 30.59 9.00 15.18
C ALA A 179 31.59 9.60 16.19
N LEU A 180 31.11 10.08 17.34
CA LEU A 180 31.98 10.59 18.41
C LEU A 180 32.80 9.48 19.09
N VAL A 181 32.22 8.28 19.24
CA VAL A 181 32.93 7.11 19.77
C VAL A 181 33.96 6.59 18.75
N ALA A 182 33.63 6.59 17.46
CA ALA A 182 34.57 6.23 16.40
C ALA A 182 35.77 7.21 16.34
N ASP A 183 35.53 8.51 16.45
CA ASP A 183 36.59 9.55 16.46
C ASP A 183 37.44 9.50 17.74
N ALA A 184 36.83 9.18 18.89
CA ALA A 184 37.58 8.92 20.12
C ALA A 184 38.46 7.66 20.04
N SER A 185 38.00 6.63 19.32
CA SER A 185 38.76 5.39 19.15
C SER A 185 39.95 5.53 18.18
N SER A 186 39.81 6.33 17.11
CA SER A 186 40.90 6.64 16.17
C SER A 186 41.96 7.55 16.78
N ALA A 187 41.57 8.47 17.67
CA ALA A 187 42.51 9.31 18.42
C ALA A 187 43.34 8.54 19.47
N SER A 188 42.90 7.35 19.88
CA SER A 188 43.58 6.51 20.86
C SER A 188 44.50 5.43 20.27
N SER A 189 44.69 5.37 18.94
CA SER A 189 45.72 4.49 18.37
C SER A 189 47.11 5.04 18.73
N PRO A 190 47.91 4.36 19.56
CA PRO A 190 49.28 4.78 19.79
C PRO A 190 50.02 4.59 18.48
N VAL A 191 50.46 5.69 17.86
CA VAL A 191 51.54 5.63 16.89
C VAL A 191 52.74 5.04 17.64
N ALA A 192 53.17 3.88 17.15
CA ALA A 192 54.36 3.14 17.56
C ALA A 192 55.64 3.98 17.46
#